data_AF-A0A2T9WS61-F1
#
_entry.id   AF-A0A2T9WS61-F1
#
_cell.length_a   1.000
_cell.length_b   1.000
_cell.length_c   1.000
_cell.angle_alpha   90.00
_cell.angle_beta   90.00
_cell.angle_gamma   90.00
#
_symmetry.space_group_name_H-M   'P 1'
#
loop_
_entity.id
_entity.type
_entity.pdbx_description
1 polymer ?
#
loop_
_entity_poly.entity_id
_entity_poly.type
_entity_poly.pdbx_seq_one_letter_code
_entity_poly.pdbx_strand_id
1 'polypeptide(L)'
;MIYFHNKIILLTIILIYLKDKSLIRFLNISFILSFMSDDLDEIIKNAVPNSTRVEYKIPNIIAYIIAFTKTYEEYCNTSLPLIEIMDKVGEKLGIVNPFTEKFSDYLLGESILNEIGNISTEQMKQLLKLAKDDVLSVIKDYNEGKCIEKGKEEDILSEYLYKSIKSEISKQPEGLFYRRIY
;
A
#
# COMPACT_ATOMS: atom_id res chain seq x y z
N MET A 1 -7.67 -12.92 -26.09
CA MET A 1 -7.48 -14.09 -25.18
C MET A 1 -6.11 -14.06 -24.47
N ILE A 2 -5.53 -12.88 -24.22
CA ILE A 2 -4.24 -12.69 -23.50
C ILE A 2 -4.49 -12.11 -22.08
N TYR A 3 -5.62 -11.40 -21.90
CA TYR A 3 -6.10 -10.78 -20.66
C TYR A 3 -6.23 -11.72 -19.45
N PHE A 4 -6.52 -13.01 -19.68
CA PHE A 4 -6.72 -13.98 -18.61
C PHE A 4 -5.41 -14.59 -18.09
N HIS A 5 -4.37 -14.67 -18.93
CA HIS A 5 -3.11 -15.30 -18.54
C HIS A 5 -2.30 -14.45 -17.55
N ASN A 6 -2.24 -13.13 -17.74
CA ASN A 6 -1.43 -12.26 -16.88
C ASN A 6 -2.00 -12.10 -15.46
N LYS A 7 -3.33 -12.10 -15.28
CA LYS A 7 -3.96 -12.13 -13.95
C LYS A 7 -3.66 -13.43 -13.21
N ILE A 8 -3.65 -14.56 -13.92
CA ILE A 8 -3.36 -15.87 -13.34
C ILE A 8 -1.89 -15.97 -12.90
N ILE A 9 -0.95 -15.44 -13.68
CA ILE A 9 0.48 -15.47 -13.33
C ILE A 9 0.76 -14.63 -12.08
N LEU A 10 0.22 -13.41 -11.99
CA LEU A 10 0.38 -12.57 -10.79
C LEU A 10 -0.27 -13.22 -9.55
N LEU A 11 -1.47 -13.80 -9.70
CA LEU A 11 -2.09 -14.59 -8.62
C LEU A 11 -1.24 -15.80 -8.22
N THR A 12 -0.66 -16.50 -9.19
CA THR A 12 0.10 -17.72 -8.94
C THR A 12 1.42 -17.42 -8.22
N ILE A 13 2.12 -16.34 -8.61
CA ILE A 13 3.34 -15.89 -7.92
C ILE A 13 2.99 -15.49 -6.47
N ILE A 14 1.93 -14.72 -6.26
CA ILE A 14 1.51 -14.30 -4.92
C ILE A 14 1.08 -15.51 -4.05
N LEU A 15 0.32 -16.46 -4.61
CA LEU A 15 -0.14 -17.67 -3.90
C LEU A 15 0.98 -18.66 -3.57
N ILE A 16 2.04 -18.74 -4.38
CA ILE A 16 3.20 -19.59 -4.09
C ILE A 16 3.97 -19.06 -2.88
N TYR A 17 4.04 -17.74 -2.69
CA TYR A 17 4.77 -17.11 -1.58
C TYR A 17 4.03 -17.14 -0.24
N LEU A 18 2.69 -17.21 -0.24
CA LEU A 18 1.87 -17.18 0.99
C LEU A 18 1.80 -18.52 1.74
N LYS A 19 2.37 -19.60 1.19
CA LYS A 19 2.27 -20.95 1.77
C LYS A 19 3.24 -21.22 2.93
N ASP A 20 4.20 -20.34 3.21
CA ASP A 20 5.20 -20.55 4.26
C ASP A 20 4.83 -19.84 5.58
N LYS A 21 4.39 -20.64 6.56
CA LYS A 21 4.02 -20.22 7.92
C LYS A 21 5.24 -20.09 8.82
N SER A 22 5.34 -18.99 9.60
CA SER A 22 5.54 -18.98 11.08
C SER A 22 6.04 -17.63 11.63
N LEU A 23 5.84 -17.43 12.95
CA LEU A 23 6.39 -16.40 13.87
C LEU A 23 5.61 -15.09 14.19
N ILE A 24 4.67 -15.18 15.14
CA ILE A 24 4.73 -14.82 16.58
C ILE A 24 5.36 -13.47 17.07
N ARG A 25 4.47 -12.65 17.68
CA ARG A 25 4.50 -11.79 18.93
C ARG A 25 5.23 -10.43 19.08
N PHE A 26 4.46 -9.51 19.74
CA PHE A 26 4.81 -8.32 20.58
C PHE A 26 5.25 -7.03 19.83
N LEU A 27 4.86 -5.78 20.16
CA LEU A 27 4.48 -5.11 21.42
C LEU A 27 3.65 -3.80 21.18
N ASN A 28 3.07 -3.27 22.26
CA ASN A 28 2.21 -2.09 22.42
C ASN A 28 2.73 -0.75 21.81
N ILE A 29 1.95 -0.15 20.89
CA ILE A 29 1.98 1.28 20.55
C ILE A 29 0.53 1.73 20.27
N SER A 30 -0.30 1.86 21.30
CA SER A 30 -1.73 2.22 21.12
C SER A 30 -2.07 3.64 21.56
N PHE A 31 -1.12 4.40 22.10
CA PHE A 31 -1.39 5.68 22.75
C PHE A 31 -0.93 6.91 21.94
N ILE A 32 -0.27 6.72 20.79
CA ILE A 32 0.40 7.81 20.06
C ILE A 32 -0.32 8.21 18.75
N LEU A 33 -1.09 7.31 18.12
CA LEU A 33 -1.59 7.53 16.76
C LEU A 33 -2.80 8.47 16.64
N SER A 34 -3.61 8.62 17.69
CA SER A 34 -4.83 9.44 17.64
C SER A 34 -4.56 10.95 17.71
N PHE A 35 -3.41 11.38 18.25
CA PHE A 35 -3.05 12.80 18.36
C PHE A 35 -2.24 13.33 17.17
N MET A 36 -1.73 12.44 16.31
CA MET A 36 -0.79 12.80 15.24
C MET A 36 -1.43 13.06 13.87
N SER A 37 -2.75 12.95 13.70
CA SER A 37 -3.38 13.10 12.38
C SER A 37 -3.19 14.51 11.80
N ASP A 38 -3.44 15.54 12.60
CA ASP A 38 -3.40 16.92 12.13
C ASP A 38 -1.98 17.50 12.20
N ASP A 39 -1.21 17.10 13.23
CA ASP A 39 0.20 17.48 13.40
C ASP A 39 1.10 16.88 12.32
N LEU A 40 0.82 15.66 11.82
CA LEU A 40 1.67 15.02 10.81
C LEU A 40 1.64 15.76 9.47
N ASP A 41 0.46 16.24 9.05
CA ASP A 41 0.32 17.01 7.81
C ASP A 41 1.00 18.39 7.91
N GLU A 42 1.00 19.01 9.08
CA GLU A 42 1.72 20.26 9.35
C GLU A 42 3.24 20.04 9.45
N ILE A 43 3.69 18.98 10.12
CA ILE A 43 5.10 18.59 10.21
C ILE A 43 5.68 18.27 8.83
N ILE A 44 4.94 17.56 7.97
CA ILE A 44 5.39 17.23 6.61
C ILE A 44 5.52 18.49 5.74
N LYS A 45 4.55 19.41 5.82
CA LYS A 45 4.60 20.70 5.10
C LYS A 45 5.78 21.57 5.55
N ASN A 46 6.18 21.49 6.82
CA ASN A 46 7.27 22.28 7.38
C ASN A 46 8.66 21.59 7.28
N ALA A 47 8.73 20.28 7.04
CA ALA A 47 9.98 19.51 6.97
C ALA A 47 10.60 19.42 5.57
N VAL A 48 9.85 19.77 4.52
CA VAL A 48 10.29 19.65 3.12
C VAL A 48 10.44 21.04 2.52
N PRO A 49 11.66 21.46 2.12
CA PRO A 49 11.85 22.73 1.41
C PRO A 49 10.99 22.74 0.13
N ASN A 50 10.39 23.90 -0.20
CA ASN A 50 9.56 24.10 -1.40
C ASN A 50 10.24 23.69 -2.74
N SER A 51 11.55 23.42 -2.75
CA SER A 51 12.31 22.97 -3.92
C SER A 51 12.41 21.45 -4.07
N THR A 52 12.05 20.66 -3.06
CA THR A 52 12.19 19.19 -3.10
C THR A 52 10.97 18.55 -3.77
N ARG A 53 11.18 17.90 -4.92
CA ARG A 53 10.14 17.10 -5.61
C ARG A 53 10.20 15.65 -5.12
N VAL A 54 9.04 15.02 -4.93
CA VAL A 54 8.94 13.60 -4.58
C VAL A 54 8.61 12.81 -5.84
N GLU A 55 9.46 11.84 -6.18
CA GLU A 55 9.21 10.85 -7.22
C GLU A 55 8.74 9.55 -6.57
N TYR A 56 7.57 9.07 -6.99
CA TYR A 56 6.98 7.84 -6.45
C TYR A 56 7.50 6.60 -7.16
N LYS A 57 7.83 5.57 -6.38
CA LYS A 57 8.16 4.23 -6.87
C LYS A 57 6.87 3.45 -7.14
N ILE A 58 6.24 3.74 -8.27
CA ILE A 58 4.94 3.19 -8.68
C ILE A 58 4.84 1.66 -8.54
N PRO A 59 5.82 0.86 -9.00
CA PRO A 59 5.76 -0.61 -8.84
C PRO A 59 5.65 -1.06 -7.39
N ASN A 60 6.37 -0.40 -6.48
CA ASN A 60 6.37 -0.76 -5.06
C ASN A 60 5.04 -0.42 -4.39
N ILE A 61 4.46 0.73 -4.74
CA ILE A 61 3.15 1.16 -4.23
C ILE A 61 2.08 0.16 -4.66
N ILE A 62 2.08 -0.22 -5.95
CA ILE A 62 1.13 -1.22 -6.48
C ILE A 62 1.31 -2.57 -5.77
N ALA A 63 2.54 -3.07 -5.67
CA ALA A 63 2.83 -4.34 -5.02
C ALA A 63 2.38 -4.34 -3.55
N TYR A 64 2.60 -3.24 -2.84
CA TYR A 64 2.18 -3.05 -1.46
C TYR A 64 0.65 -3.01 -1.30
N ILE A 65 -0.08 -2.26 -2.13
CA ILE A 65 -1.55 -2.22 -2.08
C ILE A 65 -2.14 -3.60 -2.35
N ILE A 66 -1.59 -4.34 -3.33
CA ILE A 66 -2.01 -5.71 -3.62
C ILE A 66 -1.75 -6.63 -2.43
N ALA A 67 -0.56 -6.56 -1.83
CA ALA A 67 -0.22 -7.35 -0.65
C ALA A 67 -1.14 -7.05 0.54
N PHE A 68 -1.39 -5.77 0.80
CA PHE A 68 -2.25 -5.31 1.89
C PHE A 68 -3.69 -5.80 1.70
N THR A 69 -4.26 -5.55 0.52
CA THR A 69 -5.65 -5.95 0.22
C THR A 69 -5.82 -7.46 0.29
N LYS A 70 -4.89 -8.24 -0.25
CA LYS A 70 -4.93 -9.72 -0.16
C LYS A 70 -4.85 -10.22 1.27
N THR A 71 -3.94 -9.65 2.07
CA THR A 71 -3.81 -10.00 3.49
C THR A 71 -5.11 -9.69 4.26
N TYR A 72 -5.75 -8.55 3.96
CA TYR A 72 -7.03 -8.21 4.56
C TYR A 72 -8.16 -9.15 4.12
N GLU A 73 -8.27 -9.46 2.82
CA GLU A 73 -9.25 -10.42 2.29
C GLU A 73 -9.13 -11.78 2.97
N GLU A 74 -7.90 -12.28 3.16
CA GLU A 74 -7.64 -13.54 3.85
C GLU A 74 -8.01 -13.50 5.33
N TYR A 75 -7.62 -12.43 6.04
CA TYR A 75 -7.91 -12.30 7.46
C TYR A 75 -9.41 -12.14 7.74
N CYS A 76 -10.07 -11.29 6.97
CA CYS A 76 -11.47 -10.93 7.16
C CYS A 76 -12.45 -11.79 6.36
N ASN A 77 -11.95 -12.76 5.59
CA ASN A 77 -12.73 -13.65 4.73
C ASN A 77 -13.76 -12.88 3.87
N THR A 78 -13.28 -11.81 3.22
CA THR A 78 -14.08 -10.92 2.37
C THR A 78 -13.39 -10.69 1.03
N SER A 79 -14.08 -10.08 0.08
CA SER A 79 -13.48 -9.61 -1.17
C SER A 79 -13.50 -8.09 -1.21
N LEU A 80 -12.36 -7.51 -1.59
CA LEU A 80 -12.17 -6.08 -1.64
C LEU A 80 -12.25 -5.55 -3.08
N PRO A 81 -12.79 -4.34 -3.28
CA PRO A 81 -12.75 -3.63 -4.55
C PRO A 81 -11.34 -3.06 -4.79
N LEU A 82 -10.40 -3.92 -5.18
CA LEU A 82 -8.97 -3.58 -5.31
C LEU A 82 -8.73 -2.37 -6.24
N ILE A 83 -9.43 -2.31 -7.36
CA ILE A 83 -9.22 -1.26 -8.38
C ILE A 83 -9.65 0.10 -7.82
N GLU A 84 -10.79 0.14 -7.15
CA GLU A 84 -11.35 1.32 -6.52
C GLU A 84 -10.47 1.82 -5.37
N ILE A 85 -9.96 0.89 -4.54
CA ILE A 85 -8.99 1.21 -3.48
C ILE A 85 -7.71 1.81 -4.09
N MET A 86 -7.18 1.19 -5.16
CA MET A 86 -5.97 1.69 -5.83
C MET A 86 -6.19 3.11 -6.36
N ASP A 87 -7.29 3.36 -7.09
CA ASP A 87 -7.57 4.68 -7.66
C ASP A 87 -7.70 5.75 -6.57
N LYS A 88 -8.38 5.46 -5.45
CA LYS A 88 -8.47 6.39 -4.32
C LYS A 88 -7.13 6.68 -3.66
N VAL A 89 -6.26 5.67 -3.53
CA VAL A 89 -4.90 5.88 -3.00
C VAL A 89 -4.09 6.75 -3.97
N GLY A 90 -4.18 6.47 -5.26
CA GLY A 90 -3.52 7.26 -6.31
C GLY A 90 -3.94 8.72 -6.30
N GLU A 91 -5.25 8.99 -6.24
CA GLU A 91 -5.82 10.34 -6.14
C GLU A 91 -5.26 11.10 -4.93
N LYS A 92 -5.26 10.48 -3.74
CA LYS A 92 -4.75 11.10 -2.51
C LYS A 92 -3.24 11.37 -2.55
N LEU A 93 -2.48 10.55 -3.27
CA LEU A 93 -1.04 10.74 -3.48
C LEU A 93 -0.72 11.71 -4.64
N GLY A 94 -1.71 12.13 -5.42
CA GLY A 94 -1.50 12.91 -6.64
C GLY A 94 -0.81 12.11 -7.75
N ILE A 95 -0.97 10.78 -7.74
CA ILE A 95 -0.41 9.86 -8.73
C ILE A 95 -1.52 9.47 -9.70
N VAL A 96 -1.31 9.76 -10.98
CA VAL A 96 -2.24 9.42 -12.06
C VAL A 96 -1.50 8.81 -13.23
N ASN A 97 -2.11 7.85 -13.93
CA ASN A 97 -1.58 7.40 -15.21
C ASN A 97 -1.69 8.57 -16.22
N PRO A 98 -0.62 8.93 -16.94
CA PRO A 98 -0.61 10.11 -17.81
C PRO A 98 -1.59 10.03 -18.98
N PHE A 99 -2.09 8.84 -19.32
CA PHE A 99 -3.00 8.65 -20.46
C PHE A 99 -4.46 8.50 -20.07
N THR A 100 -4.73 7.95 -18.88
CA THR A 100 -6.09 7.59 -18.47
C THR A 100 -6.55 8.27 -17.19
N GLU A 101 -5.66 9.00 -16.54
CA GLU A 101 -5.88 9.71 -15.27
C GLU A 101 -6.21 8.79 -14.08
N LYS A 102 -6.16 7.47 -14.26
CA LYS A 102 -6.42 6.46 -13.22
C LYS A 102 -5.16 5.76 -12.78
N PHE A 103 -4.98 5.58 -11.47
CA PHE A 103 -3.80 4.89 -10.95
C PHE A 103 -3.83 3.39 -11.27
N SER A 104 -5.01 2.76 -11.25
CA SER A 104 -5.15 1.33 -11.56
C SER A 104 -4.65 0.95 -12.96
N ASP A 105 -4.67 1.90 -13.90
CA ASP A 105 -4.35 1.63 -15.30
C ASP A 105 -2.85 1.42 -15.55
N TYR A 106 -1.99 1.73 -14.56
CA TYR A 106 -0.61 1.25 -14.57
C TYR A 106 -0.52 -0.29 -14.66
N LEU A 107 -1.52 -1.04 -14.17
CA LEU A 107 -1.58 -2.50 -14.30
C LEU A 107 -1.77 -3.00 -15.75
N LEU A 108 -2.18 -2.13 -16.67
CA LEU A 108 -2.32 -2.46 -18.09
C LEU A 108 -0.97 -2.40 -18.83
N GLY A 109 0.03 -1.73 -18.25
CA GLY A 109 1.36 -1.57 -18.82
C GLY A 109 2.25 -2.78 -18.55
N GLU A 110 2.72 -3.44 -19.61
CA GLU A 110 3.68 -4.55 -19.49
C GLU A 110 4.97 -4.11 -18.78
N SER A 111 5.40 -2.87 -18.97
CA SER A 111 6.56 -2.30 -18.27
C SER A 111 6.40 -2.34 -16.75
N ILE A 112 5.25 -1.92 -16.23
CA ILE A 112 4.96 -1.93 -14.79
C ILE A 112 4.91 -3.36 -14.26
N LEU A 113 4.27 -4.28 -14.97
CA LEU A 113 4.21 -5.68 -14.55
C LEU A 113 5.61 -6.31 -14.49
N ASN A 114 6.47 -5.99 -15.47
CA ASN A 114 7.87 -6.43 -15.47
C ASN A 114 8.67 -5.80 -14.32
N GLU A 115 8.48 -4.52 -14.04
CA GLU A 115 9.12 -3.84 -12.91
C GLU A 115 8.70 -4.46 -11.57
N ILE A 116 7.41 -4.78 -11.39
CA ILE A 116 6.90 -5.50 -10.22
C ILE A 116 7.55 -6.90 -10.12
N GLY A 117 7.62 -7.62 -11.24
CA GLY A 117 8.27 -8.95 -11.30
C GLY A 117 9.77 -8.92 -11.01
N ASN A 118 10.42 -7.78 -11.22
CA ASN A 118 11.84 -7.57 -10.96
C ASN A 118 12.13 -6.93 -9.58
N ILE A 119 11.12 -6.67 -8.75
CA ILE A 119 11.34 -6.26 -7.36
C ILE A 119 12.15 -7.35 -6.67
N SER A 120 13.26 -6.94 -6.02
CA SER A 120 14.14 -7.89 -5.36
C SER A 120 13.40 -8.67 -4.27
N THR A 121 13.78 -9.93 -4.05
CA THR A 121 13.13 -10.80 -3.06
C THR A 121 13.11 -10.17 -1.66
N GLU A 122 14.19 -9.51 -1.26
CA GLU A 122 14.27 -8.86 0.06
C GLU A 122 13.33 -7.65 0.17
N GLN A 123 13.23 -6.85 -0.90
CA GLN A 123 12.30 -5.74 -0.95
C GLN A 123 10.85 -6.22 -0.97
N MET A 124 10.54 -7.28 -1.72
CA MET A 124 9.21 -7.88 -1.72
C MET A 124 8.83 -8.39 -0.32
N LYS A 125 9.75 -9.06 0.39
CA LYS A 125 9.54 -9.47 1.79
C LYS A 125 9.25 -8.27 2.70
N GLN A 126 9.94 -7.15 2.52
CA GLN A 126 9.68 -5.93 3.28
C GLN A 126 8.28 -5.38 3.01
N LEU A 127 7.86 -5.29 1.74
CA LEU A 127 6.52 -4.84 1.37
C LEU A 127 5.43 -5.77 1.95
N LEU A 128 5.62 -7.09 1.86
CA LEU A 128 4.70 -8.07 2.44
C LEU A 128 4.60 -7.96 3.96
N LYS A 129 5.75 -7.79 4.63
CA LYS A 129 5.78 -7.60 6.09
C LYS A 129 5.04 -6.33 6.49
N LEU A 130 5.35 -5.22 5.82
CA LEU A 130 4.69 -3.93 6.07
C LEU A 130 3.18 -4.02 5.84
N ALA A 131 2.76 -4.61 4.73
CA ALA A 131 1.34 -4.84 4.42
C ALA A 131 0.63 -5.63 5.53
N LYS A 132 1.28 -6.69 6.04
CA LYS A 132 0.73 -7.48 7.13
C LYS A 132 0.63 -6.69 8.44
N ASP A 133 1.68 -5.95 8.79
CA ASP A 133 1.71 -5.14 10.00
C ASP A 133 0.61 -4.06 9.94
N ASP A 134 0.42 -3.43 8.78
CA ASP A 134 -0.61 -2.40 8.58
C ASP A 134 -2.03 -2.97 8.62
N VAL A 135 -2.29 -4.14 8.00
CA VAL A 135 -3.59 -4.82 8.11
C VAL A 135 -3.94 -5.11 9.57
N LEU A 136 -2.98 -5.61 10.35
CA LEU A 136 -3.17 -5.85 11.78
C LEU A 136 -3.46 -4.55 12.55
N SER A 137 -2.82 -3.44 12.17
CA SER A 137 -3.13 -2.12 12.76
C SER A 137 -4.56 -1.70 12.45
N VAL A 138 -4.99 -1.77 11.18
CA VAL A 138 -6.34 -1.38 10.77
C VAL A 138 -7.40 -2.16 11.57
N ILE A 139 -7.24 -3.47 11.68
CA ILE A 139 -8.17 -4.35 12.40
C ILE A 139 -8.23 -3.96 13.88
N LYS A 140 -7.07 -3.68 14.48
CA LYS A 140 -6.99 -3.28 15.89
C LYS A 140 -7.64 -1.92 16.13
N ASP A 141 -7.40 -0.95 15.24
CA ASP A 141 -7.74 0.45 15.44
C ASP A 141 -9.20 0.76 15.09
N TYR A 142 -9.80 0.08 14.10
CA TYR A 142 -11.09 0.46 13.56
C TYR A 142 -12.29 0.06 14.45
N ASN A 143 -12.31 -1.16 15.02
CA ASN A 143 -13.46 -1.64 15.80
C ASN A 143 -13.06 -2.72 16.83
N GLU A 144 -12.08 -2.40 17.67
CA GLU A 144 -11.59 -3.26 18.77
C GLU A 144 -11.13 -4.66 18.32
N GLY A 145 -10.49 -4.75 17.14
CA GLY A 145 -10.04 -6.02 16.58
C GLY A 145 -11.02 -6.69 15.61
N LYS A 146 -12.13 -6.03 15.24
CA LYS A 146 -13.07 -6.53 14.22
C LYS A 146 -12.74 -5.95 12.84
N CYS A 147 -13.10 -6.74 11.82
CA CYS A 147 -13.08 -6.29 10.43
C CYS A 147 -14.06 -5.12 10.21
N ILE A 148 -13.70 -4.26 9.26
CA ILE A 148 -14.51 -3.11 8.83
C ILE A 148 -15.88 -3.60 8.34
N GLU A 149 -16.93 -2.81 8.61
CA GLU A 149 -18.27 -3.14 8.14
C GLU A 149 -18.35 -3.17 6.61
N LYS A 150 -19.09 -4.16 6.09
CA LYS A 150 -19.29 -4.34 4.66
C LYS A 150 -19.85 -3.07 4.00
N GLY A 151 -19.21 -2.65 2.92
CA GLY A 151 -19.54 -1.46 2.15
C GLY A 151 -18.79 -0.20 2.57
N LYS A 152 -17.93 -0.27 3.59
CA LYS A 152 -17.06 0.86 4.01
C LYS A 152 -15.57 0.61 3.79
N GLU A 153 -15.20 -0.61 3.41
CA GLU A 153 -13.80 -1.03 3.32
C GLU A 153 -13.01 -0.16 2.34
N GLU A 154 -13.60 0.23 1.22
CA GLU A 154 -12.93 1.03 0.19
C GLU A 154 -12.42 2.37 0.75
N ASP A 155 -13.29 3.14 1.40
CA ASP A 155 -12.96 4.45 1.96
C ASP A 155 -11.93 4.36 3.09
N ILE A 156 -12.12 3.38 3.99
CA ILE A 156 -11.26 3.26 5.17
C ILE A 156 -9.90 2.70 4.80
N LEU A 157 -9.85 1.62 4.01
CA LEU A 157 -8.58 0.99 3.65
C LEU A 157 -7.73 1.89 2.76
N SER A 158 -8.35 2.65 1.84
CA SER A 158 -7.61 3.62 1.03
C SER A 158 -7.00 4.74 1.87
N GLU A 159 -7.68 5.20 2.93
CA GLU A 159 -7.14 6.18 3.88
C GLU A 159 -5.94 5.63 4.66
N TYR A 160 -6.03 4.39 5.17
CA TYR A 160 -4.91 3.75 5.86
C TYR A 160 -3.70 3.55 4.96
N LEU A 161 -3.91 3.03 3.73
CA LEU A 161 -2.85 2.86 2.74
C LEU A 161 -2.16 4.18 2.40
N TYR A 162 -2.95 5.23 2.15
CA TYR A 162 -2.43 6.58 1.90
C TYR A 162 -1.54 7.08 3.05
N LYS A 163 -2.02 7.00 4.29
CA LYS A 163 -1.28 7.44 5.47
C LYS A 163 0.02 6.64 5.65
N SER A 164 -0.03 5.31 5.47
CA SER A 164 1.15 4.45 5.57
C SER A 164 2.22 4.87 4.56
N ILE A 165 1.85 4.97 3.27
CA ILE A 165 2.77 5.38 2.19
C ILE A 165 3.35 6.78 2.45
N LYS A 166 2.51 7.75 2.81
CA LYS A 166 2.93 9.13 3.05
C LYS A 166 3.85 9.26 4.26
N SER A 167 3.63 8.47 5.31
CA SER A 167 4.43 8.50 6.54
C SER A 167 5.90 8.12 6.32
N GLU A 168 6.22 7.39 5.26
CA GLU A 168 7.60 7.10 4.91
C GLU A 168 8.34 8.30 4.30
N ILE A 169 7.61 9.19 3.61
CA ILE A 169 8.17 10.30 2.81
C ILE A 169 8.96 11.29 3.67
N SER A 170 8.69 11.38 4.97
CA SER A 170 9.31 12.35 5.87
C SER A 170 10.69 11.93 6.42
N LYS A 171 11.08 10.66 6.31
CA LYS A 171 12.17 10.11 7.14
C LYS A 171 13.56 10.18 6.50
N GLN A 172 13.70 10.05 5.17
CA GLN A 172 15.00 9.90 4.49
C GLN A 172 14.96 10.48 3.06
N PRO A 173 16.10 10.64 2.35
CA PRO A 173 16.13 11.07 0.95
C PRO A 173 15.47 10.07 -0.02
N GLU A 174 15.39 8.79 0.37
CA GLU A 174 14.80 7.71 -0.40
C GLU A 174 14.17 6.69 0.56
N GLY A 175 13.05 6.10 0.16
CA GLY A 175 12.33 5.08 0.94
C GLY A 175 11.74 3.97 0.05
N LEU A 176 10.87 3.13 0.62
CA LEU A 176 10.24 2.05 -0.14
C LEU A 176 9.31 2.61 -1.22
N PHE A 177 8.61 3.71 -0.95
CA PHE A 177 7.61 4.25 -1.87
C PHE A 177 8.06 5.46 -2.68
N TYR A 178 9.23 6.03 -2.39
CA TYR A 178 9.62 7.31 -2.97
C TYR A 178 11.13 7.51 -3.06
N ARG A 179 11.51 8.52 -3.85
CA ARG A 179 12.81 9.18 -3.86
C ARG A 179 12.61 10.69 -3.89
N ARG A 180 13.42 11.45 -3.15
CA ARG A 180 13.46 12.92 -3.23
C ARG A 180 14.41 13.36 -4.33
N ILE A 181 13.96 14.31 -5.14
CA ILE A 181 14.74 15.00 -6.16
C ILE A 181 15.04 16.41 -5.65
N TYR A 182 16.31 16.77 -5.64
CA TYR A 182 16.85 18.05 -5.16
C TYR A 182 17.26 18.94 -6.33
#